data_AF-A0A7I8D952-F1
#
_entry.id   AF-A0A7I8D952-F1
#
_cell.length_a   1.000
_cell.length_b   1.000
_cell.length_c   1.000
_cell.angle_alpha   90.00
_cell.angle_beta   90.00
_cell.angle_gamma   90.00
#
_symmetry.space_group_name_H-M   'P 1'
#
loop_
_entity.id
_entity.type
_entity.pdbx_description
1 polymer ?
#
loop_
_entity_poly.entity_id
_entity_poly.type
_entity_poly.pdbx_seq_one_letter_code
_entity_poly.pdbx_strand_id
1 'polypeptide(L)'
;MRTFSDGLEQRFERLKIVVRKWENRMESMPRQMLELFDQEDLSGIESLLIAKKQLREQTERLRQFIQKWESPNNNMLGVMETDDENVRSFF
;
A
#
# COMPACT_ATOMS: atom_id res chain seq x y z
N MET A 1 -19.89 23.80 -17.11
CA MET A 1 -18.47 23.43 -17.03
C MET A 1 -18.36 22.25 -16.08
N ARG A 2 -18.04 21.07 -16.58
CA ARG A 2 -17.87 19.85 -15.78
C ARG A 2 -16.72 19.06 -16.43
N THR A 3 -16.13 18.14 -15.65
CA THR A 3 -15.46 16.91 -16.12
C THR A 3 -13.98 16.92 -16.49
N PHE A 4 -13.09 17.18 -15.53
CA PHE A 4 -11.81 16.43 -15.49
C PHE A 4 -11.40 16.07 -14.05
N SER A 5 -11.61 16.99 -13.10
CA SER A 5 -11.30 16.79 -11.67
C SER A 5 -12.26 15.80 -10.99
N ASP A 6 -13.58 15.96 -11.13
CA ASP A 6 -14.59 15.07 -10.53
C ASP A 6 -14.42 13.58 -10.90
N GLY A 7 -14.02 13.29 -12.14
CA GLY A 7 -13.86 11.92 -12.62
C GLY A 7 -12.58 11.26 -12.12
N LEU A 8 -11.53 12.03 -11.85
CA LEU A 8 -10.30 11.50 -11.27
C LEU A 8 -10.46 11.23 -9.78
N GLU A 9 -11.06 12.16 -9.05
CA GLU A 9 -11.34 12.03 -7.63
C GLU A 9 -12.26 10.83 -7.34
N GLN A 10 -13.35 10.67 -8.10
CA GLN A 10 -14.21 9.49 -8.00
C GLN A 10 -13.48 8.17 -8.28
N ARG A 11 -12.50 8.16 -9.19
CA ARG A 11 -11.69 6.97 -9.45
C ARG A 11 -10.79 6.64 -8.25
N PHE A 12 -10.19 7.64 -7.61
CA PHE A 12 -9.40 7.42 -6.39
C PHE A 12 -10.24 6.97 -5.20
N GLU A 13 -11.43 7.53 -5.01
CA GLU A 13 -12.37 7.06 -3.98
C GLU A 13 -12.73 5.59 -4.16
N ARG A 14 -12.93 5.13 -5.41
CA ARG A 14 -13.13 3.71 -5.70
C ARG A 14 -11.91 2.86 -5.32
N LEU A 15 -10.70 3.35 -5.52
CA LEU A 15 -9.48 2.64 -5.11
C LEU A 15 -9.36 2.56 -3.58
N LYS A 16 -9.71 3.62 -2.83
CA LYS A 16 -9.78 3.59 -1.36
C LYS A 16 -10.77 2.55 -0.85
N ILE A 17 -11.93 2.42 -1.51
CA ILE A 17 -12.90 1.36 -1.20
C ILE A 17 -12.29 -0.02 -1.43
N VAL A 18 -11.52 -0.22 -2.50
CA VAL A 18 -10.82 -1.50 -2.76
C VAL A 18 -9.81 -1.81 -1.66
N VAL A 19 -8.98 -0.83 -1.26
CA VAL A 19 -8.05 -0.96 -0.14
C VAL A 19 -8.79 -1.41 1.12
N ARG A 20 -9.86 -0.72 1.51
CA ARG A 20 -10.63 -1.05 2.71
C ARG A 20 -11.23 -2.46 2.66
N LYS A 21 -11.71 -2.90 1.49
CA LYS A 21 -12.23 -4.27 1.32
C LYS A 21 -11.13 -5.32 1.50
N TRP A 22 -9.93 -5.06 0.98
CA TRP A 22 -8.79 -5.96 1.14
C TRP A 22 -8.31 -6.03 2.59
N GLU A 23 -8.33 -4.92 3.32
CA GLU A 23 -8.03 -4.89 4.75
C GLU A 23 -9.03 -5.69 5.57
N ASN A 24 -10.33 -5.45 5.38
CA ASN A 24 -11.37 -6.23 6.05
C ASN A 24 -11.23 -7.73 5.74
N ARG A 25 -10.85 -8.07 4.50
CA ARG A 25 -10.57 -9.47 4.12
C ARG A 25 -9.39 -10.02 4.91
N MET A 26 -8.29 -9.29 5.05
CA MET A 26 -7.13 -9.72 5.85
C MET A 26 -7.48 -9.89 7.34
N GLU A 27 -8.34 -9.04 7.89
CA GLU A 27 -8.84 -9.15 9.27
C GLU A 27 -9.69 -10.41 9.49
N SER A 28 -10.39 -10.89 8.45
CA SER A 28 -11.18 -12.13 8.51
C SER A 28 -10.34 -13.42 8.40
N MET A 29 -9.12 -13.34 7.87
CA MET A 29 -8.29 -14.53 7.60
C MET A 29 -7.86 -15.32 8.84
N PRO A 30 -7.54 -14.72 10.01
CA PRO A 30 -7.25 -15.48 11.23
C PRO A 30 -8.37 -16.43 11.63
N ARG A 31 -9.64 -16.03 11.48
CA ARG A 31 -10.77 -16.91 11.75
C ARG A 31 -10.80 -18.10 10.80
N GLN A 32 -10.56 -17.88 9.51
CA GLN A 32 -10.50 -18.96 8.52
C GLN A 32 -9.33 -19.90 8.76
N MET A 33 -8.22 -19.39 9.29
CA MET A 33 -7.08 -20.22 9.68
C MET A 33 -7.44 -21.17 10.82
N LEU A 34 -8.23 -20.72 11.80
CA LEU A 34 -8.72 -21.58 12.87
C LEU A 34 -9.69 -22.63 12.33
N GLU A 35 -10.61 -22.24 11.45
CA GLU A 35 -11.55 -23.19 10.82
C GLU A 35 -10.83 -24.27 10.00
N LEU A 36 -9.75 -23.93 9.30
CA LEU A 36 -8.92 -24.90 8.56
C LEU A 36 -8.05 -25.75 9.50
N PHE A 37 -7.60 -25.18 10.62
CA PHE A 37 -6.86 -25.91 11.63
C PHE A 37 -7.72 -26.98 12.30
N ASP A 38 -8.98 -26.65 12.64
CA ASP A 38 -9.96 -27.59 13.19
C ASP A 38 -10.31 -28.73 12.20
N GLN A 39 -10.08 -28.50 10.91
CA GLN A 39 -10.27 -29.48 9.84
C GLN A 39 -8.98 -30.26 9.50
N GLU A 40 -7.88 -29.99 10.20
CA GLU A 40 -6.55 -30.53 9.92
C GLU A 40 -6.06 -30.24 8.47
N ASP A 41 -6.60 -29.20 7.82
CA ASP A 41 -6.27 -28.83 6.44
C ASP A 41 -5.05 -27.91 6.38
N LEU A 42 -3.87 -28.52 6.49
CA LEU A 42 -2.59 -27.82 6.38
C LEU A 42 -2.37 -27.16 5.01
N SER A 43 -2.90 -27.75 3.93
CA SER A 43 -2.78 -27.21 2.57
C SER A 43 -3.63 -25.95 2.40
N GLY A 44 -4.83 -25.95 2.98
CA GLY A 44 -5.68 -24.77 3.06
C GLY A 44 -5.01 -23.65 3.87
N ILE A 45 -4.37 -23.97 5.00
CA ILE A 45 -3.64 -22.99 5.82
C ILE A 45 -2.49 -22.37 5.04
N GLU A 46 -1.69 -23.19 4.35
CA GLU A 46 -0.58 -22.70 3.51
C GLU A 46 -1.10 -21.77 2.40
N SER A 47 -2.15 -22.19 1.70
CA SER A 47 -2.80 -21.39 0.66
C SER A 47 -3.32 -20.06 1.21
N LEU A 48 -3.92 -20.06 2.40
CA LEU A 48 -4.42 -18.87 3.07
C LEU A 48 -3.29 -17.91 3.46
N LEU A 49 -2.15 -18.43 3.92
CA LEU A 49 -0.95 -17.64 4.26
C LEU A 49 -0.34 -16.98 3.02
N ILE A 50 -0.22 -17.71 1.92
CA ILE A 50 0.25 -17.18 0.63
C ILE A 50 -0.69 -16.07 0.16
N ALA A 51 -2.00 -16.32 0.18
CA ALA A 51 -3.00 -15.32 -0.20
C ALA A 51 -2.93 -14.07 0.69
N LYS A 52 -2.75 -14.22 2.01
CA LYS A 52 -2.59 -13.11 2.94
C LYS A 52 -1.36 -12.26 2.63
N LYS A 53 -0.23 -12.90 2.32
CA LYS A 53 1.01 -12.21 1.93
C LYS A 53 0.81 -11.40 0.65
N GLN A 54 0.26 -12.03 -0.39
CA GLN A 54 -0.01 -11.37 -1.68
C GLN A 54 -0.97 -10.19 -1.51
N LEU A 55 -2.05 -10.37 -0.74
CA LEU A 55 -3.04 -9.33 -0.49
C LEU A 55 -2.44 -8.13 0.26
N ARG A 56 -1.56 -8.38 1.24
CA ARG A 56 -0.82 -7.33 1.95
C ARG A 56 0.07 -6.52 1.01
N GLU A 57 0.85 -7.19 0.16
CA GLU A 57 1.73 -6.54 -0.81
C GLU A 57 0.95 -5.69 -1.82
N GLN A 58 -0.17 -6.20 -2.34
CA GLN A 58 -1.04 -5.47 -3.26
C GLN A 58 -1.71 -4.27 -2.60
N THR A 59 -2.18 -4.43 -1.35
CA THR A 59 -2.80 -3.35 -0.57
C THR A 59 -1.81 -2.22 -0.33
N GLU A 60 -0.58 -2.53 0.04
CA GLU A 60 0.48 -1.54 0.26
C GLU A 60 0.85 -0.79 -1.02
N ARG A 61 1.04 -1.51 -2.13
CA ARG A 61 1.30 -0.89 -3.44
C ARG A 61 0.18 0.07 -3.85
N LEU A 62 -1.07 -0.31 -3.62
CA LEU A 62 -2.22 0.52 -3.96
C LEU A 62 -2.31 1.76 -3.05
N ARG A 63 -2.00 1.63 -1.76
CA ARG A 63 -1.91 2.77 -0.82
C ARG A 63 -0.86 3.77 -1.26
N GLN A 64 0.34 3.30 -1.58
CA GLN A 64 1.42 4.16 -2.07
C GLN A 64 1.04 4.86 -3.38
N PHE A 65 0.35 4.16 -4.27
CA PHE A 65 -0.16 4.76 -5.50
C PHE A 65 -1.17 5.89 -5.22
N ILE A 66 -2.14 5.68 -4.33
CA ILE A 66 -3.11 6.70 -3.93
C ILE A 66 -2.38 7.88 -3.27
N GLN A 67 -1.50 7.62 -2.31
CA GLN A 67 -0.76 8.65 -1.57
C GLN A 67 0.10 9.54 -2.48
N LYS A 68 0.79 8.96 -3.47
CA LYS A 68 1.57 9.72 -4.47
C LYS A 68 0.71 10.71 -5.26
N TRP A 69 -0.55 10.37 -5.50
CA TRP A 69 -1.49 11.20 -6.24
C TRP A 69 -2.19 12.25 -5.37
N GLU A 70 -2.46 11.94 -4.11
CA GLU A 70 -3.07 12.90 -3.16
C GLU A 70 -2.07 13.93 -2.63
N SER A 71 -0.77 13.58 -2.61
CA SER A 71 0.30 14.46 -2.14
C SER A 71 1.38 14.69 -3.20
N PRO A 72 1.06 15.37 -4.33
CA PRO A 72 2.04 15.64 -5.39
C PRO A 72 3.23 16.49 -4.90
N ASN A 73 3.06 17.26 -3.81
CA ASN A 73 4.13 18.09 -3.22
C ASN A 73 5.18 17.29 -2.42
N ASN A 74 5.01 15.99 -2.18
CA ASN A 74 6.02 15.19 -1.46
C ASN A 74 7.10 14.59 -2.39
N ASN A 75 7.02 14.85 -3.69
CA ASN A 75 8.02 14.44 -4.69
C ASN A 75 8.98 15.58 -5.09
N MET A 76 8.91 16.74 -4.42
CA MET A 76 9.76 17.92 -4.69
C MET A 76 10.71 18.25 -3.53
N LEU A 77 11.10 17.25 -2.75
CA LEU A 77 12.15 17.35 -1.71
C LEU A 77 13.22 16.27 -1.94
N GLY A 78 13.67 16.16 -3.19
CA GLY A 78 14.81 15.35 -3.60
C GLY A 78 15.88 16.15 -4.34
N VAL A 79 15.88 17.48 -4.20
CA VAL A 79 16.91 18.36 -4.77
C VAL A 79 17.20 19.49 -3.77
N MET A 80 18.48 19.64 -3.44
CA MET A 80 19.18 20.59 -2.56
C MET A 80 19.70 19.94 -1.27
N GLU A 81 21.00 19.87 -0.97
CA GLU A 81 22.22 20.39 -1.60
C GLU A 81 23.35 19.37 -1.32
N THR A 82 24.20 19.10 -2.31
CA THR A 82 25.54 18.60 -2.00
C THR A 82 26.28 19.76 -1.34
N ASP A 83 26.45 19.70 -0.02
CA ASP A 83 27.38 20.58 0.70
C ASP A 83 28.81 20.23 0.26
N ASP A 84 29.20 20.82 -0.86
CA ASP A 84 30.56 20.99 -1.34
C ASP A 84 31.26 22.07 -0.49
N GLU A 85 31.48 21.82 0.80
CA GLU A 85 32.45 22.59 1.61
C GLU A 85 33.14 21.68 2.63
N ASN A 86 33.97 20.75 2.15
CA ASN A 86 34.96 20.11 3.02
C ASN A 86 36.30 19.89 2.33
N VAL A 87 36.89 20.93 1.76
CA VAL A 87 38.34 20.97 1.54
C VAL A 87 38.87 22.40 1.67
N ARG A 88 39.10 22.86 2.91
CA ARG A 88 40.20 23.79 3.25
C ARG A 88 40.30 24.02 4.76
N SER A 89 40.98 23.10 5.42
CA SER A 89 41.98 23.51 6.41
C SER A 89 43.11 22.49 6.37
N PHE A 90 44.14 22.82 5.59
CA PHE A 90 45.43 22.17 5.66
C PHE A 90 46.11 22.57 6.99
N PHE A 91 46.90 21.62 7.50
CA PHE A 91 47.92 21.80 8.53
C PHE A 91 48.80 23.03 8.32
#